data_AF-A0A661DRT4-F1
#
_entry.id   AF-A0A661DRT4-F1
#
_cell.length_a   1.000
_cell.length_b   1.000
_cell.length_c   1.000
_cell.angle_alpha   90.00
_cell.angle_beta   90.00
_cell.angle_gamma   90.00
#
_symmetry.space_group_name_H-M   'P 1'
#
loop_
_entity.id
_entity.type
_entity.pdbx_description
1 polymer ?
#
loop_
_entity_poly.entity_id
_entity_poly.type
_entity_poly.pdbx_seq_one_letter_code
_entity_poly.pdbx_strand_id
1 'polypeptide(L)'
;MTEETKELVLFNADEISPQLLFEGETLGNMLEDIAVQARSVIRDISTPAGRKNIASLAAKIARTKTTIDGFGKALVSDWKTKSKAVDIERKQAREFLDALKVEIRDPLTEYENKEKQRISDHEFYISTIQGACESTDGLSVEKLEKRIILADKAYDRKWEEFSKRANEIKDAAVLKLNNLINIQKKRDAEKAELQRLQKAEKERLQKERDEKLKQEASDKAQAEAEKKAEVERQKLQDEKDEADRKLKQAAIDAEKAEMKAEMEKQEAIEAERERVAKENAAKEKAELKHANNKRNIEKVRREVNEDLAKFLIECLKLDGKVLSSINLDVLSLQLVDFIDAGNVRHLEINYTN
;
A
#
# COMPACT_ATOMS: atom_id res chain seq x y z
N MET A 1 -8.34 102.90 123.28
CA MET A 1 -8.67 102.87 121.84
C MET A 1 -8.84 101.43 121.46
N THR A 2 -10.09 100.98 121.36
CA THR A 2 -10.44 99.66 120.85
C THR A 2 -10.17 99.65 119.35
N GLU A 3 -9.04 99.07 118.94
CA GLU A 3 -8.83 98.72 117.54
C GLU A 3 -9.95 97.76 117.14
N GLU A 4 -10.89 98.26 116.34
CA GLU A 4 -11.81 97.41 115.58
C GLU A 4 -10.96 96.39 114.84
N THR A 5 -11.08 95.13 115.26
CA THR A 5 -10.45 93.99 114.58
C THR A 5 -11.21 93.79 113.28
N LYS A 6 -10.89 94.60 112.27
CA LYS A 6 -11.40 94.44 110.91
C LYS A 6 -11.05 93.01 110.49
N GLU A 7 -12.07 92.20 110.31
CA GLU A 7 -11.89 90.78 110.08
C GLU A 7 -11.09 90.58 108.78
N LEU A 8 -9.89 89.98 108.87
CA LEU A 8 -9.07 89.71 107.70
C LEU A 8 -9.79 88.73 106.77
N VAL A 9 -10.11 89.19 105.56
CA VAL A 9 -10.68 88.39 104.46
C VAL A 9 -9.57 88.09 103.47
N LEU A 10 -9.18 86.82 103.34
CA LEU A 10 -8.09 86.42 102.44
C LEU A 10 -8.55 86.26 100.99
N PHE A 11 -9.81 85.90 100.78
CA PHE A 11 -10.38 85.66 99.46
C PHE A 11 -11.88 85.93 99.51
N ASN A 12 -12.37 86.70 98.54
CA ASN A 12 -13.80 86.92 98.34
C ASN A 12 -14.24 86.19 97.07
N ALA A 13 -15.05 85.14 97.25
CA ALA A 13 -15.51 84.29 96.15
C ALA A 13 -16.49 85.02 95.20
N ASP A 14 -17.12 86.10 95.68
CA ASP A 14 -18.14 86.84 94.92
C ASP A 14 -17.53 87.93 94.01
N GLU A 15 -16.24 88.25 94.20
CA GLU A 15 -15.55 89.33 93.47
C GLU A 15 -14.87 88.84 92.18
N ILE A 16 -14.71 87.53 91.99
CA ILE A 16 -14.03 86.97 90.82
C ILE A 16 -14.72 85.72 90.28
N SER A 17 -14.98 85.70 88.97
CA SER A 17 -15.54 84.52 88.31
C SER A 17 -14.53 83.37 88.26
N PRO A 18 -14.97 82.10 88.34
CA PRO A 18 -14.10 80.94 88.17
C PRO A 18 -13.27 80.99 86.89
N GLN A 19 -13.84 81.43 85.77
CA GLN A 19 -13.16 81.52 84.47
C GLN A 19 -11.95 82.47 84.57
N LEU A 20 -12.20 83.72 84.99
CA LEU A 20 -11.17 84.74 85.10
C LEU A 20 -10.09 84.36 86.15
N LEU A 21 -10.49 83.71 87.24
CA LEU A 21 -9.55 83.26 88.27
C LEU A 21 -8.49 82.31 87.69
N PHE A 22 -8.90 81.38 86.82
CA PHE A 22 -8.00 80.39 86.21
C PHE A 22 -7.38 80.86 84.89
N GLU A 23 -7.57 82.12 84.50
CA GLU A 23 -6.99 82.69 83.29
C GLU A 23 -5.67 83.43 83.59
N GLY A 24 -4.64 83.14 82.78
CA GLY A 24 -3.36 83.83 82.83
C GLY A 24 -2.68 83.75 84.20
N GLU A 25 -2.22 84.90 84.70
CA GLU A 25 -1.49 85.02 85.98
C GLU A 25 -2.41 85.35 87.17
N THR A 26 -3.72 85.44 86.98
CA THR A 26 -4.68 85.94 87.97
C THR A 26 -4.66 85.14 89.27
N LEU A 27 -4.74 83.81 89.19
CA LEU A 27 -4.63 82.94 90.37
C LEU A 27 -3.26 83.11 91.05
N GLY A 28 -2.18 83.21 90.28
CA GLY A 28 -0.83 83.36 90.80
C GLY A 28 -0.67 84.64 91.63
N ASN A 29 -1.11 85.78 91.07
CA ASN A 29 -1.07 87.08 91.75
C ASN A 29 -1.93 87.09 93.02
N MET A 30 -3.13 86.53 92.94
CA MET A 30 -4.03 86.42 94.10
C MET A 30 -3.45 85.56 95.23
N LEU A 31 -2.78 84.45 94.89
CA LEU A 31 -2.14 83.59 95.88
C LEU A 31 -0.96 84.30 96.56
N GLU A 32 -0.21 85.14 95.83
CA GLU A 32 0.87 85.95 96.41
C GLU A 32 0.31 87.01 97.37
N ASP A 33 -0.77 87.70 96.99
CA ASP A 33 -1.46 88.66 97.86
C ASP A 33 -1.98 88.00 99.14
N ILE A 34 -2.57 86.81 99.03
CA ILE A 34 -2.99 86.00 100.19
C ILE A 34 -1.79 85.68 101.09
N ALA A 35 -0.65 85.31 100.50
CA ALA A 35 0.56 84.97 101.24
C ALA A 35 1.14 86.19 101.98
N VAL A 36 1.18 87.35 101.33
CA VAL A 36 1.60 88.63 101.95
C VAL A 36 0.69 88.98 103.12
N GLN A 37 -0.63 88.95 102.91
CA GLN A 37 -1.62 89.24 103.96
C GLN A 37 -1.49 88.27 105.14
N ALA A 38 -1.42 86.97 104.88
CA ALA A 38 -1.31 85.96 105.94
C ALA A 38 0.00 86.07 106.75
N ARG A 39 1.12 86.44 106.11
CA ARG A 39 2.42 86.61 106.79
C ARG A 39 2.48 87.88 107.65
N SER A 40 1.69 88.91 107.33
CA SER A 40 1.65 90.19 108.05
C SER A 40 0.98 90.13 109.43
N VAL A 41 0.19 89.08 109.71
CA VAL A 41 -0.52 88.91 110.98
C VAL A 41 0.47 88.55 112.11
N ILE A 42 0.45 89.33 113.21
CA ILE A 42 1.25 89.07 114.42
C ILE A 42 0.73 87.80 115.11
N ARG A 43 1.64 86.88 115.42
CA ARG A 43 1.34 85.53 115.90
C ARG A 43 2.06 85.25 117.22
N ASP A 44 1.53 85.79 118.31
CA ASP A 44 2.07 85.49 119.65
C ASP A 44 1.58 84.12 120.14
N ILE A 45 2.45 83.11 120.05
CA ILE A 45 2.13 81.74 120.49
C ILE A 45 2.05 81.62 122.02
N SER A 46 2.62 82.56 122.78
CA SER A 46 2.70 82.47 124.24
C SER A 46 1.32 82.68 124.89
N THR A 47 0.43 83.44 124.25
CA THR A 47 -0.92 83.72 124.76
C THR A 47 -2.01 82.81 124.18
N PRO A 48 -3.06 82.46 124.95
CA PRO A 48 -4.22 81.73 124.42
C PRO A 48 -4.92 82.43 123.25
N ALA A 49 -4.97 83.77 123.28
CA ALA A 49 -5.57 84.58 122.22
C ALA A 49 -4.78 84.49 120.91
N GLY A 50 -3.45 84.61 120.95
CA GLY A 50 -2.62 84.50 119.76
C GLY A 50 -2.63 83.09 119.14
N ARG A 51 -2.69 82.02 119.96
CA ARG A 51 -2.93 80.65 119.47
C ARG A 51 -4.27 80.50 118.74
N LYS A 52 -5.34 81.10 119.26
CA LYS A 52 -6.67 81.11 118.63
C LYS A 52 -6.66 81.87 117.29
N ASN A 53 -5.95 82.99 117.22
CA ASN A 53 -5.81 83.78 115.99
C ASN A 53 -5.04 83.00 114.91
N ILE A 54 -3.96 82.29 115.26
CA ILE A 54 -3.23 81.40 114.34
C ILE A 54 -4.15 80.31 113.79
N ALA A 55 -4.90 79.63 114.66
CA ALA A 55 -5.85 78.59 114.25
C ALA A 55 -6.94 79.14 113.31
N SER A 56 -7.47 80.33 113.62
CA SER A 56 -8.47 80.99 112.78
C SER A 56 -7.92 81.37 111.40
N LEU A 57 -6.68 81.89 111.33
CA LEU A 57 -6.03 82.24 110.07
C LEU A 57 -5.79 80.99 109.20
N ALA A 58 -5.28 79.91 109.80
CA ALA A 58 -5.08 78.64 109.12
C ALA A 58 -6.41 78.06 108.57
N ALA A 59 -7.49 78.15 109.35
CA ALA A 59 -8.81 77.73 108.90
C ALA A 59 -9.32 78.57 107.72
N LYS A 60 -9.06 79.89 107.70
CA LYS A 60 -9.40 80.77 106.56
C LYS A 60 -8.63 80.37 105.30
N ILE A 61 -7.31 80.14 105.40
CA ILE A 61 -6.49 79.67 104.27
C ILE A 61 -7.02 78.33 103.73
N ALA A 62 -7.38 77.39 104.61
CA ALA A 62 -7.94 76.10 104.21
C ALA A 62 -9.30 76.25 103.47
N ARG A 63 -10.15 77.17 103.90
CA ARG A 63 -11.43 77.49 103.22
C ARG A 63 -11.18 78.12 101.85
N THR A 64 -10.26 79.08 101.75
CA THR A 64 -9.85 79.69 100.48
C THR A 64 -9.34 78.64 99.50
N LYS A 65 -8.43 77.75 99.92
CA LYS A 65 -7.96 76.62 99.10
C LYS A 65 -9.12 75.76 98.59
N THR A 66 -10.03 75.37 99.49
CA THR A 66 -11.16 74.51 99.14
C THR A 66 -12.10 75.20 98.13
N THR A 67 -12.29 76.51 98.27
CA THR A 67 -13.14 77.31 97.37
C THR A 67 -12.52 77.40 95.98
N ILE A 68 -11.23 77.69 95.88
CA ILE A 68 -10.49 77.72 94.60
C ILE A 68 -10.54 76.35 93.91
N ASP A 69 -10.25 75.26 94.64
CA ASP A 69 -10.35 73.89 94.10
C ASP A 69 -11.77 73.56 93.61
N GLY A 70 -12.79 73.99 94.36
CA GLY A 70 -14.20 73.86 93.97
C GLY A 70 -14.53 74.58 92.67
N PHE A 71 -14.04 75.82 92.49
CA PHE A 71 -14.21 76.59 91.24
C PHE A 71 -13.57 75.88 90.04
N GLY A 72 -12.35 75.35 90.20
CA GLY A 72 -11.68 74.62 89.13
C GLY A 72 -12.41 73.33 88.75
N LYS A 73 -12.88 72.56 89.74
CA LYS A 73 -13.68 71.35 89.52
C LYS A 73 -14.99 71.64 88.79
N ALA A 74 -15.71 72.68 89.22
CA ALA A 74 -16.97 73.09 88.60
C ALA A 74 -16.74 73.52 87.13
N LEU A 75 -15.70 74.32 86.88
CA LEU A 75 -15.35 74.80 85.55
C LEU A 75 -14.99 73.65 84.59
N VAL A 76 -14.13 72.72 85.03
CA VAL A 76 -13.77 71.54 84.23
C VAL A 76 -14.97 70.62 84.00
N SER A 77 -15.89 70.50 84.97
CA SER A 77 -17.12 69.74 84.80
C SER A 77 -18.04 70.36 83.74
N ASP A 78 -18.21 71.68 83.75
CA ASP A 78 -18.96 72.42 82.74
C ASP A 78 -18.31 72.29 81.35
N TRP A 79 -16.99 72.45 81.25
CA TRP A 79 -16.25 72.26 80.00
C TRP A 79 -16.40 70.86 79.41
N LYS A 80 -16.31 69.82 80.25
CA LYS A 80 -16.53 68.43 79.80
C LYS A 80 -17.95 68.23 79.29
N THR A 81 -18.94 68.85 79.94
CA THR A 81 -20.34 68.79 79.51
C THR A 81 -20.54 69.47 78.16
N LYS A 82 -20.03 70.70 77.99
CA LYS A 82 -20.07 71.45 76.73
C LYS A 82 -19.33 70.73 75.61
N SER A 83 -18.13 70.23 75.89
CA SER A 83 -17.32 69.45 74.93
C SER A 83 -18.05 68.20 74.46
N LYS A 84 -18.62 67.42 75.40
CA LYS A 84 -19.42 66.23 75.08
C LYS A 84 -20.65 66.57 74.23
N ALA A 85 -21.35 67.67 74.52
CA ALA A 85 -22.48 68.12 73.72
C ALA A 85 -22.05 68.44 72.28
N VAL A 86 -20.96 69.19 72.10
CA VAL A 86 -20.41 69.50 70.77
C VAL A 86 -20.01 68.23 70.02
N ASP A 87 -19.38 67.25 70.68
CA ASP A 87 -18.99 66.00 70.03
C ASP A 87 -20.19 65.16 69.57
N ILE A 88 -21.31 65.18 70.31
CA ILE A 88 -22.56 64.53 69.91
C ILE A 88 -23.11 65.18 68.64
N GLU A 89 -23.23 66.50 68.62
CA GLU A 89 -23.75 67.25 67.46
C GLU A 89 -22.85 67.05 66.23
N ARG A 90 -21.52 67.08 66.42
CA ARG A 90 -20.55 66.81 65.35
C ARG A 90 -20.69 65.40 64.77
N LYS A 91 -20.95 64.41 65.63
CA LYS A 91 -21.19 63.03 65.19
C LYS A 91 -22.48 62.95 64.37
N GLN A 92 -23.57 63.53 64.87
CA GLN A 92 -24.85 63.57 64.16
C GLN A 92 -24.74 64.26 62.81
N ALA A 93 -24.06 65.41 62.75
CA ALA A 93 -23.83 66.12 61.49
C ALA A 93 -23.06 65.26 60.48
N ARG A 94 -22.03 64.52 60.92
CA ARG A 94 -21.28 63.62 60.04
C ARG A 94 -22.16 62.50 59.51
N GLU A 95 -22.84 61.78 60.40
CA GLU A 95 -23.69 60.65 60.02
C GLU A 95 -24.82 61.07 59.08
N PHE A 96 -25.45 62.22 59.34
CA PHE A 96 -26.49 62.78 58.49
C PHE A 96 -25.96 63.19 57.11
N LEU A 97 -24.85 63.93 57.05
CA LEU A 97 -24.29 64.40 55.79
C LEU A 97 -23.72 63.25 54.94
N ASP A 98 -23.12 62.23 55.59
CA ASP A 98 -22.66 61.02 54.90
C ASP A 98 -23.84 60.25 54.30
N ALA A 99 -24.94 60.08 55.04
CA ALA A 99 -26.15 59.44 54.54
C ALA A 99 -26.79 60.24 53.38
N LEU A 100 -26.94 61.55 53.53
CA LEU A 100 -27.50 62.43 52.50
C LEU A 100 -26.64 62.41 51.23
N LYS A 101 -25.31 62.40 51.36
CA LYS A 101 -24.40 62.28 50.21
C LYS A 101 -24.64 60.99 49.43
N VAL A 102 -24.84 59.86 50.12
CA VAL A 102 -25.13 58.57 49.48
C VAL A 102 -26.49 58.63 48.78
N GLU A 103 -27.53 59.08 49.48
CA GLU A 103 -28.89 59.21 48.94
C GLU A 103 -28.92 60.07 47.66
N ILE A 104 -28.31 61.25 47.68
CA ILE A 104 -28.27 62.15 46.53
C ILE A 104 -27.45 61.57 45.37
N ARG A 105 -26.43 60.74 45.65
CA ARG A 105 -25.58 60.13 44.62
C ARG A 105 -26.16 58.85 44.04
N ASP A 106 -27.05 58.17 44.77
CA ASP A 106 -27.58 56.85 44.43
C ASP A 106 -28.22 56.78 43.03
N PRO A 107 -29.08 57.74 42.60
CA PRO A 107 -29.67 57.70 41.25
C PRO A 107 -28.62 57.78 40.14
N LEU A 108 -27.56 58.58 40.33
CA LEU A 108 -26.47 58.67 39.37
C LEU A 108 -25.65 57.38 39.34
N THR A 109 -25.44 56.74 40.50
CA THR A 109 -24.75 55.45 40.58
C THR A 109 -25.57 54.34 39.90
N GLU A 110 -26.89 54.32 40.07
CA GLU A 110 -27.77 53.39 39.39
C GLU A 110 -27.72 53.59 37.86
N TYR A 111 -27.78 54.84 37.40
CA TYR A 111 -27.66 55.18 35.98
C TYR A 111 -26.30 54.74 35.41
N GLU A 112 -25.19 55.09 36.06
CA GLU A 112 -23.83 54.70 35.63
C GLU A 112 -23.66 53.18 35.54
N ASN A 113 -24.24 52.43 36.49
CA ASN A 113 -24.21 50.98 36.47
C ASN A 113 -25.06 50.40 35.33
N LYS A 114 -26.28 50.92 35.12
CA LYS A 114 -27.12 50.52 33.98
C LYS A 114 -26.44 50.82 32.65
N GLU A 115 -25.79 51.97 32.53
CA GLU A 115 -25.10 52.39 31.32
C GLU A 115 -23.86 51.53 31.05
N LYS A 116 -23.08 51.24 32.09
CA LYS A 116 -21.96 50.30 32.00
C LYS A 116 -22.42 48.91 31.58
N GLN A 117 -23.54 48.43 32.13
CA GLN A 117 -24.12 47.15 31.72
C GLN A 117 -24.61 47.19 30.27
N ARG A 118 -25.31 48.25 29.85
CA ARG A 118 -25.76 48.47 28.46
C ARG A 118 -24.60 48.37 27.48
N ILE A 119 -23.52 49.13 27.72
CA ILE A 119 -22.31 49.10 26.89
C ILE A 119 -21.66 47.71 26.90
N SER A 120 -21.50 47.10 28.07
CA SER A 120 -20.92 45.75 28.20
C SER A 120 -21.73 44.71 27.43
N ASP A 121 -23.06 44.79 27.47
CA ASP A 121 -23.93 43.91 26.71
C ASP A 121 -23.74 44.15 25.20
N HIS A 122 -23.67 45.40 24.72
CA HIS A 122 -23.37 45.65 23.30
C HIS A 122 -22.04 45.03 22.87
N GLU A 123 -20.96 45.24 23.63
CA GLU A 123 -19.66 44.66 23.32
C GLU A 123 -19.68 43.12 23.36
N PHE A 124 -20.39 42.51 24.31
CA PHE A 124 -20.52 41.06 24.39
C PHE A 124 -21.16 40.46 23.13
N TYR A 125 -22.26 41.04 22.65
CA TYR A 125 -22.93 40.53 21.45
C TYR A 125 -22.15 40.85 20.18
N ILE A 126 -21.47 42.00 20.09
CA ILE A 126 -20.52 42.28 19.00
C ILE A 126 -19.43 41.21 18.94
N SER A 127 -18.82 40.89 20.08
CA SER A 127 -17.82 39.84 20.20
C SER A 127 -18.37 38.47 19.82
N THR A 128 -19.62 38.17 20.19
CA THR A 128 -20.32 36.93 19.81
C THR A 128 -20.49 36.82 18.28
N ILE A 129 -20.91 37.90 17.62
CA ILE A 129 -21.06 37.93 16.15
C ILE A 129 -19.69 37.74 15.48
N GLN A 130 -18.66 38.43 15.97
CA GLN A 130 -17.30 38.28 15.46
C GLN A 130 -16.79 36.84 15.62
N GLY A 131 -16.92 36.27 16.81
CA GLY A 131 -16.50 34.90 17.13
C GLY A 131 -17.23 33.81 16.32
N ALA A 132 -18.44 34.09 15.81
CA ALA A 132 -19.17 33.14 14.97
C ALA A 132 -18.40 32.75 13.70
N CYS A 133 -17.52 33.64 13.19
CA CYS A 133 -16.70 33.41 12.00
C CYS A 133 -15.23 33.03 12.32
N GLU A 134 -14.90 32.78 13.60
CA GLU A 134 -13.58 32.34 14.06
C GLU A 134 -13.52 30.82 14.26
N SER A 135 -12.34 30.20 14.16
CA SER A 135 -12.17 28.74 14.36
C SER A 135 -13.16 27.90 13.54
N THR A 136 -13.24 28.16 12.24
CA THR A 136 -14.18 27.51 11.30
C THR A 136 -13.58 26.31 10.57
N ASP A 137 -12.34 25.94 10.88
CA ASP A 137 -11.61 24.91 10.16
C ASP A 137 -12.28 23.54 10.30
N GLY A 138 -12.44 22.84 9.17
CA GLY A 138 -13.02 21.49 9.12
C GLY A 138 -14.53 21.41 9.41
N LEU A 139 -15.25 22.54 9.50
CA LEU A 139 -16.69 22.52 9.71
C LEU A 139 -17.45 22.10 8.45
N SER A 140 -18.51 21.32 8.65
CA SER A 140 -19.48 21.00 7.59
C SER A 140 -20.32 22.22 7.21
N VAL A 141 -20.92 22.19 6.01
CA VAL A 141 -21.86 23.21 5.54
C VAL A 141 -22.96 23.49 6.56
N GLU A 142 -23.61 22.45 7.09
CA GLU A 142 -24.67 22.59 8.10
C GLU A 142 -24.20 23.33 9.37
N LYS A 143 -22.97 23.09 9.82
CA LYS A 143 -22.41 23.77 11.01
C LYS A 143 -22.09 25.24 10.71
N LEU A 144 -21.62 25.54 9.50
CA LEU A 144 -21.37 26.92 9.06
C LEU A 144 -22.69 27.69 8.91
N GLU A 145 -23.74 27.08 8.37
CA GLU A 145 -25.08 27.67 8.29
C GLU A 145 -25.67 27.94 9.67
N LYS A 146 -25.49 27.03 10.64
CA LYS A 146 -25.86 27.27 12.05
C LYS A 146 -25.13 28.47 12.65
N ARG A 147 -23.87 28.72 12.29
CA ARG A 147 -23.12 29.90 12.75
C ARG A 147 -23.67 31.21 12.19
N ILE A 148 -24.15 31.23 10.95
CA ILE A 148 -24.86 32.39 10.38
C ILE A 148 -26.12 32.67 11.20
N ILE A 149 -26.92 31.64 11.49
CA ILE A 149 -28.13 31.78 12.31
C ILE A 149 -27.80 32.31 13.71
N LEU A 150 -26.70 31.86 14.33
CA LEU A 150 -26.26 32.37 15.62
C LEU A 150 -25.83 33.84 15.56
N ALA A 151 -25.09 34.24 14.52
CA ALA A 151 -24.71 35.63 14.29
C ALA A 151 -25.95 36.52 14.08
N ASP A 152 -26.94 36.06 13.31
CA ASP A 152 -28.21 36.75 13.11
C ASP A 152 -29.00 36.91 14.42
N LYS A 153 -29.08 35.85 15.24
CA LYS A 153 -29.73 35.92 16.55
C LYS A 153 -29.02 36.86 17.51
N ALA A 154 -27.69 36.86 17.54
CA ALA A 154 -26.91 37.77 18.36
C ALA A 154 -27.09 39.24 17.90
N TYR A 155 -27.39 39.45 16.63
CA TYR A 155 -27.68 40.74 16.04
C TYR A 155 -29.11 41.24 16.28
N ASP A 156 -30.08 40.35 16.53
CA ASP A 156 -31.50 40.70 16.70
C ASP A 156 -31.79 41.43 18.03
N ARG A 157 -31.37 42.69 18.09
CA ARG A 157 -31.54 43.59 19.23
C ARG A 157 -31.45 45.05 18.80
N LYS A 158 -31.83 45.96 19.71
CA LYS A 158 -31.61 47.40 19.54
C LYS A 158 -30.14 47.71 19.81
N TRP A 159 -29.46 48.35 18.86
CA TRP A 159 -28.02 48.61 18.94
C TRP A 159 -27.65 50.06 19.26
N GLU A 160 -28.60 50.99 19.19
CA GLU A 160 -28.38 52.39 19.56
C GLU A 160 -27.13 52.96 18.83
N GLU A 161 -26.18 53.58 19.54
CA GLU A 161 -24.95 54.12 18.94
C GLU A 161 -24.01 53.05 18.36
N PHE A 162 -24.19 51.77 18.72
CA PHE A 162 -23.39 50.65 18.22
C PHE A 162 -23.90 50.09 16.88
N SER A 163 -25.03 50.57 16.37
CA SER A 163 -25.70 50.03 15.17
C SER A 163 -24.75 49.93 13.97
N LYS A 164 -23.96 50.98 13.70
CA LYS A 164 -23.01 50.98 12.59
C LYS A 164 -21.96 49.88 12.72
N ARG A 165 -21.31 49.79 13.89
CA ARG A 165 -20.26 48.79 14.15
C ARG A 165 -20.81 47.37 14.15
N ALA A 166 -22.00 47.17 14.74
CA ALA A 166 -22.66 45.86 14.74
C ALA A 166 -23.00 45.40 13.31
N ASN A 167 -23.48 46.31 12.45
CA ASN A 167 -23.73 46.02 11.03
C ASN A 167 -22.45 45.60 10.30
N GLU A 168 -21.39 46.41 10.40
CA GLU A 168 -20.12 46.15 9.73
C GLU A 168 -19.54 44.78 10.14
N ILE A 169 -19.60 44.45 11.43
CA ILE A 169 -19.10 43.18 11.96
C ILE A 169 -19.98 42.01 11.52
N LYS A 170 -21.31 42.17 11.52
CA LYS A 170 -22.23 41.16 11.01
C LYS A 170 -21.99 40.88 9.54
N ASP A 171 -21.93 41.92 8.71
CA ASP A 171 -21.76 41.79 7.27
C ASP A 171 -20.43 41.09 6.95
N ALA A 172 -19.35 41.45 7.64
CA ALA A 172 -18.05 40.80 7.51
C ALA A 172 -18.11 39.32 7.92
N ALA A 173 -18.75 38.99 9.05
CA ALA A 173 -18.89 37.62 9.54
C ALA A 173 -19.72 36.76 8.58
N VAL A 174 -20.87 37.26 8.12
CA VAL A 174 -21.76 36.57 7.18
C VAL A 174 -21.08 36.36 5.82
N LEU A 175 -20.37 37.37 5.30
CA LEU A 175 -19.61 37.25 4.06
C LEU A 175 -18.56 36.14 4.15
N LYS A 176 -17.79 36.11 5.24
CA LYS A 176 -16.76 35.08 5.48
C LYS A 176 -17.37 33.68 5.57
N LEU A 177 -18.45 33.52 6.33
CA LEU A 177 -19.14 32.23 6.48
C LEU A 177 -19.73 31.73 5.16
N ASN A 178 -20.34 32.61 4.36
CA ASN A 178 -20.85 32.26 3.03
C ASN A 178 -19.73 31.82 2.09
N ASN A 179 -18.58 32.50 2.10
CA ASN A 179 -17.42 32.08 1.31
C ASN A 179 -16.94 30.67 1.73
N LEU A 180 -16.88 30.39 3.02
CA LEU A 180 -16.52 29.06 3.53
C LEU A 180 -17.54 27.98 3.14
N ILE A 181 -18.84 28.29 3.20
CA ILE A 181 -19.90 27.40 2.75
C ILE A 181 -19.71 27.05 1.27
N ASN A 182 -19.44 28.05 0.42
CA ASN A 182 -19.21 27.82 -1.00
C ASN A 182 -17.98 26.95 -1.26
N ILE A 183 -16.87 27.20 -0.56
CA ILE A 183 -15.66 26.37 -0.62
C ILE A 183 -15.97 24.93 -0.21
N GLN A 184 -16.70 24.73 0.89
CA GLN A 184 -17.02 23.40 1.39
C GLN A 184 -17.99 22.65 0.45
N LYS A 185 -19.02 23.33 -0.08
CA LYS A 185 -19.93 22.77 -1.10
C LYS A 185 -19.16 22.30 -2.33
N LYS A 186 -18.17 23.08 -2.79
CA LYS A 186 -17.31 22.70 -3.92
C LYS A 186 -16.47 21.45 -3.60
N ARG A 187 -15.83 21.41 -2.43
CA ARG A 187 -15.06 20.24 -1.99
C ARG A 187 -15.91 18.97 -1.87
N ASP A 188 -17.11 19.10 -1.33
CA ASP A 188 -18.04 17.99 -1.18
C ASP A 188 -18.51 17.47 -2.55
N ALA A 189 -18.78 18.37 -3.49
CA ALA A 189 -19.12 18.03 -4.88
C ALA A 189 -17.96 17.34 -5.61
N GLU A 190 -16.74 17.89 -5.53
CA GLU A 190 -15.53 17.30 -6.12
C GLU A 190 -15.25 15.90 -5.55
N LYS A 191 -15.45 15.71 -4.24
CA LYS A 191 -15.30 14.40 -3.60
C LYS A 191 -16.37 13.40 -4.07
N ALA A 192 -17.62 13.83 -4.21
CA ALA A 192 -18.70 13.00 -4.71
C ALA A 192 -18.51 12.60 -6.18
N GLU A 193 -18.01 13.53 -7.02
CA GLU A 193 -17.65 13.25 -8.41
C GLU A 193 -16.48 12.27 -8.49
N LEU A 194 -15.43 12.48 -7.70
CA LEU A 194 -14.29 11.56 -7.65
C LEU A 194 -14.72 10.14 -7.25
N GLN A 195 -15.62 10.01 -6.27
CA GLN A 195 -16.18 8.71 -5.88
C GLN A 195 -16.99 8.06 -7.00
N ARG A 196 -17.78 8.85 -7.76
CA ARG A 196 -18.52 8.37 -8.93
C ARG A 196 -17.57 7.89 -10.03
N LEU A 197 -16.53 8.66 -10.34
CA LEU A 197 -15.51 8.30 -11.33
C LEU A 197 -14.78 7.02 -10.92
N GLN A 198 -14.38 6.90 -9.66
CA GLN A 198 -13.74 5.69 -9.13
C GLN A 198 -14.65 4.46 -9.21
N LYS A 199 -15.96 4.62 -8.95
CA LYS A 199 -16.93 3.52 -9.08
C LYS A 199 -17.11 3.12 -10.54
N ALA A 200 -17.28 4.08 -11.44
CA ALA A 200 -17.43 3.83 -12.87
C ALA A 200 -16.18 3.16 -13.46
N GLU A 201 -14.99 3.59 -13.05
CA GLU A 201 -13.72 2.97 -13.47
C GLU A 201 -13.59 1.53 -12.97
N LYS A 202 -13.94 1.26 -11.71
CA LYS A 202 -13.98 -0.11 -11.17
C LYS A 202 -14.97 -0.99 -11.94
N GLU A 203 -16.15 -0.49 -12.27
CA GLU A 203 -17.14 -1.21 -13.06
C GLU A 203 -16.66 -1.47 -14.49
N ARG A 204 -15.98 -0.51 -15.13
CA ARG A 204 -15.38 -0.70 -16.47
C ARG A 204 -14.29 -1.75 -16.45
N LEU A 205 -13.35 -1.66 -15.50
CA LEU A 205 -12.28 -2.65 -15.34
C LEU A 205 -12.82 -4.05 -15.04
N GLN A 206 -13.92 -4.15 -14.28
CA GLN A 206 -14.57 -5.42 -14.03
C GLN A 206 -15.19 -5.99 -15.32
N LYS A 207 -15.92 -5.18 -16.09
CA LYS A 207 -16.46 -5.59 -17.40
C LYS A 207 -15.38 -6.01 -18.38
N GLU A 208 -14.28 -5.26 -18.49
CA GLU A 208 -13.14 -5.62 -19.35
C GLU A 208 -12.49 -6.94 -18.91
N ARG A 209 -12.39 -7.19 -17.60
CA ARG A 209 -11.92 -8.48 -17.08
C ARG A 209 -12.88 -9.60 -17.40
N ASP A 210 -14.18 -9.39 -17.20
CA ASP A 210 -15.21 -10.39 -17.46
C ASP A 210 -15.28 -10.70 -18.97
N GLU A 211 -15.15 -9.70 -19.84
CA GLU A 211 -15.06 -9.85 -21.30
C GLU A 211 -13.77 -10.57 -21.71
N LYS A 212 -12.61 -10.23 -21.14
CA LYS A 212 -11.36 -10.98 -21.37
C LYS A 212 -11.47 -12.42 -20.92
N LEU A 213 -12.04 -12.68 -19.74
CA LEU A 213 -12.28 -14.04 -19.25
C LEU A 213 -13.22 -14.82 -20.18
N LYS A 214 -14.27 -14.17 -20.70
CA LYS A 214 -15.19 -14.77 -21.68
C LYS A 214 -14.50 -15.06 -23.01
N GLN A 215 -13.68 -14.13 -23.50
CA GLN A 215 -12.91 -14.31 -24.72
C GLN A 215 -11.86 -15.42 -24.55
N GLU A 216 -11.09 -15.42 -23.46
CA GLU A 216 -10.12 -16.47 -23.14
C GLU A 216 -10.78 -17.84 -22.97
N ALA A 217 -11.97 -17.91 -22.38
CA ALA A 217 -12.74 -19.15 -22.29
C ALA A 217 -13.21 -19.63 -23.67
N SER A 218 -13.68 -18.71 -24.53
CA SER A 218 -14.07 -19.00 -25.91
C SER A 218 -12.87 -19.46 -26.75
N ASP A 219 -11.74 -18.76 -26.67
CA ASP A 219 -10.51 -19.07 -27.40
C ASP A 219 -9.92 -20.40 -26.93
N LYS A 220 -9.94 -20.67 -25.61
CA LYS A 220 -9.56 -21.99 -25.07
C LYS A 220 -10.49 -23.10 -25.56
N ALA A 221 -11.81 -22.87 -25.57
CA ALA A 221 -12.77 -23.84 -26.07
C ALA A 221 -12.58 -24.12 -27.57
N GLN A 222 -12.31 -23.08 -28.38
CA GLN A 222 -11.97 -23.23 -29.79
C GLN A 222 -10.64 -23.95 -29.99
N ALA A 223 -9.60 -23.58 -29.26
CA ALA A 223 -8.29 -24.24 -29.34
C ALA A 223 -8.35 -25.71 -28.90
N GLU A 224 -9.16 -26.05 -27.88
CA GLU A 224 -9.40 -27.44 -27.47
C GLU A 224 -10.21 -28.21 -28.51
N ALA A 225 -11.22 -27.59 -29.13
CA ALA A 225 -11.99 -28.19 -30.21
C ALA A 225 -11.12 -28.41 -31.47
N GLU A 226 -10.27 -27.45 -31.81
CA GLU A 226 -9.34 -27.54 -32.94
C GLU A 226 -8.25 -28.58 -32.69
N LYS A 227 -7.68 -28.65 -31.47
CA LYS A 227 -6.77 -29.74 -31.08
C LYS A 227 -7.45 -31.11 -31.16
N LYS A 228 -8.70 -31.24 -30.71
CA LYS A 228 -9.45 -32.50 -30.85
C LYS A 228 -9.69 -32.86 -32.31
N ALA A 229 -10.09 -31.89 -33.13
CA ALA A 229 -10.29 -32.08 -34.56
C ALA A 229 -8.98 -32.42 -35.29
N GLU A 230 -7.85 -31.84 -34.87
CA GLU A 230 -6.53 -32.14 -35.43
C GLU A 230 -6.04 -33.52 -35.01
N VAL A 231 -6.23 -33.91 -33.75
CA VAL A 231 -5.95 -35.28 -33.30
C VAL A 231 -6.82 -36.29 -34.05
N GLU A 232 -8.09 -35.97 -34.31
CA GLU A 232 -8.98 -36.83 -35.10
C GLU A 232 -8.58 -36.89 -36.57
N ARG A 233 -8.23 -35.75 -37.19
CA ARG A 233 -7.68 -35.69 -38.55
C ARG A 233 -6.38 -36.47 -38.67
N GLN A 234 -5.47 -36.33 -37.70
CA GLN A 234 -4.19 -37.03 -37.68
C GLN A 234 -4.42 -38.54 -37.54
N LYS A 235 -5.33 -38.99 -36.67
CA LYS A 235 -5.70 -40.41 -36.59
C LYS A 235 -6.25 -40.93 -37.92
N LEU A 236 -7.12 -40.16 -38.57
CA LEU A 236 -7.72 -40.55 -39.85
C LEU A 236 -6.70 -40.54 -41.00
N GLN A 237 -5.70 -39.65 -40.93
CA GLN A 237 -4.58 -39.62 -41.87
C GLN A 237 -3.60 -40.76 -41.60
N ASP A 238 -3.27 -41.06 -40.35
CA ASP A 238 -2.44 -42.19 -39.96
C ASP A 238 -3.09 -43.52 -40.37
N GLU A 239 -4.41 -43.66 -40.21
CA GLU A 239 -5.17 -44.83 -40.71
C GLU A 239 -5.13 -44.96 -42.24
N LYS A 240 -5.24 -43.83 -42.96
CA LYS A 240 -5.08 -43.81 -44.42
C LYS A 240 -3.66 -44.15 -44.86
N ASP A 241 -2.66 -43.58 -44.20
CA ASP A 241 -1.25 -43.84 -44.49
C ASP A 241 -0.87 -45.29 -44.14
N GLU A 242 -1.45 -45.88 -43.10
CA GLU A 242 -1.29 -47.30 -42.77
C GLU A 242 -1.98 -48.20 -43.81
N ALA A 243 -3.18 -47.83 -44.28
CA ALA A 243 -3.85 -48.53 -45.37
C ALA A 243 -3.05 -48.45 -46.68
N ASP A 244 -2.51 -47.28 -47.01
CA ASP A 244 -1.66 -47.06 -48.18
C ASP A 244 -0.33 -47.81 -48.07
N ARG A 245 0.27 -47.88 -46.88
CA ARG A 245 1.47 -48.71 -46.63
C ARG A 245 1.16 -50.20 -46.79
N LYS A 246 0.01 -50.67 -46.31
CA LYS A 246 -0.44 -52.07 -46.52
C LYS A 246 -0.67 -52.36 -48.00
N LEU A 247 -1.28 -51.44 -48.75
CA LEU A 247 -1.47 -51.58 -50.20
C LEU A 247 -0.15 -51.57 -50.96
N LYS A 248 0.77 -50.66 -50.64
CA LYS A 248 2.11 -50.59 -51.25
C LYS A 248 2.93 -51.83 -50.91
N GLN A 249 2.87 -52.32 -49.68
CA GLN A 249 3.56 -53.55 -49.28
C GLN A 249 2.98 -54.77 -50.02
N ALA A 250 1.65 -54.86 -50.15
CA ALA A 250 1.00 -55.92 -50.93
C ALA A 250 1.36 -55.84 -52.43
N ALA A 251 1.50 -54.64 -53.00
CA ALA A 251 1.96 -54.45 -54.38
C ALA A 251 3.43 -54.85 -54.57
N ILE A 252 4.31 -54.47 -53.64
CA ILE A 252 5.72 -54.87 -53.66
C ILE A 252 5.87 -56.39 -53.49
N ASP A 253 5.04 -57.01 -52.64
CA ASP A 253 5.05 -58.46 -52.44
C ASP A 253 4.48 -59.21 -53.66
N ALA A 254 3.48 -58.64 -54.35
CA ALA A 254 2.97 -59.16 -55.62
C ALA A 254 3.99 -59.03 -56.76
N GLU A 255 4.69 -57.91 -56.88
CA GLU A 255 5.74 -57.68 -57.87
C GLU A 255 6.95 -58.60 -57.62
N LYS A 256 7.34 -58.82 -56.36
CA LYS A 256 8.35 -59.82 -56.01
C LYS A 256 7.91 -61.25 -56.33
N ALA A 257 6.62 -61.57 -56.17
CA ALA A 257 6.08 -62.87 -56.55
C ALA A 257 6.08 -63.07 -58.08
N GLU A 258 5.72 -62.04 -58.86
CA GLU A 258 5.82 -62.07 -60.33
C GLU A 258 7.27 -62.16 -60.79
N MET A 259 8.18 -61.36 -60.22
CA MET A 259 9.61 -61.42 -60.56
C MET A 259 10.22 -62.78 -60.25
N LYS A 260 9.79 -63.42 -59.15
CA LYS A 260 10.22 -64.79 -58.81
C LYS A 260 9.63 -65.84 -59.76
N ALA A 261 8.36 -65.70 -60.14
CA ALA A 261 7.73 -66.58 -61.12
C ALA A 261 8.32 -66.43 -62.53
N GLU A 262 8.75 -65.23 -62.91
CA GLU A 262 9.42 -64.98 -64.19
C GLU A 262 10.86 -65.51 -64.19
N MET A 263 11.60 -65.36 -63.09
CA MET A 263 12.91 -66.02 -62.92
C MET A 263 12.79 -67.54 -62.98
N GLU A 264 11.79 -68.14 -62.30
CA GLU A 264 11.57 -69.59 -62.34
C GLU A 264 11.19 -70.09 -63.75
N LYS A 265 10.44 -69.30 -64.54
CA LYS A 265 10.18 -69.61 -65.96
C LYS A 265 11.45 -69.51 -66.81
N GLN A 266 12.28 -68.50 -66.57
CA GLN A 266 13.51 -68.31 -67.34
C GLN A 266 14.55 -69.39 -67.03
N GLU A 267 14.68 -69.78 -65.76
CA GLU A 267 15.51 -70.91 -65.32
C GLU A 267 15.00 -72.24 -65.88
N ALA A 268 13.68 -72.44 -66.00
CA ALA A 268 13.12 -73.64 -66.63
C ALA A 268 13.41 -73.71 -68.14
N ILE A 269 13.43 -72.57 -68.84
CA ILE A 269 13.78 -72.48 -70.27
C ILE A 269 15.28 -72.72 -70.49
N GLU A 270 16.14 -72.21 -69.60
CA GLU A 270 17.59 -72.43 -69.67
C GLU A 270 18.00 -73.86 -69.28
N ALA A 271 17.33 -74.47 -68.30
CA ALA A 271 17.53 -75.87 -67.92
C ALA A 271 17.16 -76.84 -69.06
N GLU A 272 16.09 -76.57 -69.81
CA GLU A 272 15.70 -77.42 -70.96
C GLU A 272 16.65 -77.24 -72.15
N ARG A 273 17.17 -76.02 -72.39
CA ARG A 273 18.22 -75.78 -73.41
C ARG A 273 19.53 -76.49 -73.05
N GLU A 274 19.90 -76.54 -71.78
CA GLU A 274 21.09 -77.28 -71.32
C GLU A 274 20.93 -78.81 -71.46
N ARG A 275 19.73 -79.35 -71.23
CA ARG A 275 19.43 -80.78 -71.40
C ARG A 275 19.57 -81.22 -72.86
N VAL A 276 19.03 -80.45 -73.80
CA VAL A 276 19.13 -80.70 -75.25
C VAL A 276 20.57 -80.54 -75.75
N ALA A 277 21.35 -79.60 -75.21
CA ALA A 277 22.76 -79.43 -75.56
C ALA A 277 23.65 -80.60 -75.07
N LYS A 278 23.40 -81.12 -73.86
CA LYS A 278 24.13 -82.28 -73.30
C LYS A 278 23.77 -83.59 -74.03
N GLU A 279 22.54 -83.75 -74.52
CA GLU A 279 22.11 -84.93 -75.28
C GLU A 279 22.71 -84.99 -76.69
N ASN A 280 22.81 -83.86 -77.39
CA ASN A 280 23.45 -83.78 -78.71
C ASN A 280 24.98 -83.96 -78.64
N ALA A 281 25.64 -83.42 -77.60
CA ALA A 281 27.08 -83.61 -77.40
C ALA A 281 27.46 -85.07 -77.06
N ALA A 282 26.55 -85.85 -76.46
CA ALA A 282 26.76 -87.27 -76.17
C ALA A 282 26.67 -88.15 -77.44
N LYS A 283 25.81 -87.78 -78.41
CA LYS A 283 25.70 -88.47 -79.71
C LYS A 283 26.92 -88.22 -80.61
N GLU A 284 27.39 -86.99 -80.72
CA GLU A 284 28.60 -86.67 -81.51
C GLU A 284 29.87 -87.37 -81.00
N LYS A 285 30.03 -87.50 -79.67
CA LYS A 285 31.21 -88.15 -79.07
C LYS A 285 31.21 -89.67 -79.24
N ALA A 286 30.05 -90.29 -79.46
CA ALA A 286 29.91 -91.71 -79.76
C ALA A 286 30.18 -92.01 -81.25
N GLU A 287 29.74 -91.14 -82.15
CA GLU A 287 30.00 -91.24 -83.59
C GLU A 287 31.48 -91.06 -83.95
N LEU A 288 32.19 -90.16 -83.24
CA LEU A 288 33.63 -89.96 -83.44
C LEU A 288 34.49 -91.19 -83.05
N LYS A 289 34.05 -91.96 -82.05
CA LYS A 289 34.72 -93.21 -81.65
C LYS A 289 34.47 -94.35 -82.64
N HIS A 290 33.27 -94.43 -83.22
CA HIS A 290 32.98 -95.40 -84.28
C HIS A 290 33.70 -95.08 -85.61
N ALA A 291 33.90 -93.79 -85.93
CA ALA A 291 34.63 -93.36 -87.13
C ALA A 291 36.15 -93.65 -87.06
N ASN A 292 36.77 -93.51 -85.88
CA ASN A 292 38.21 -93.76 -85.71
C ASN A 292 38.59 -95.25 -85.69
N ASN A 293 37.70 -96.14 -85.22
CA ASN A 293 37.95 -97.59 -85.29
C ASN A 293 37.83 -98.13 -86.73
N LYS A 294 36.98 -97.52 -87.57
CA LYS A 294 36.79 -97.91 -88.98
C LYS A 294 37.99 -97.54 -89.86
N ARG A 295 38.64 -96.40 -89.58
CA ARG A 295 39.83 -95.93 -90.33
C ARG A 295 41.11 -96.74 -90.05
N ASN A 296 41.23 -97.40 -88.91
CA ASN A 296 42.42 -98.19 -88.58
C ASN A 296 42.40 -99.58 -89.25
N ILE A 297 41.22 -100.17 -89.48
CA ILE A 297 41.06 -101.46 -90.17
C ILE A 297 41.30 -101.32 -91.69
N GLU A 298 40.93 -100.18 -92.28
CA GLU A 298 41.13 -99.91 -93.72
C GLU A 298 42.59 -99.62 -94.09
N LYS A 299 43.41 -99.14 -93.14
CA LYS A 299 44.83 -98.87 -93.37
C LYS A 299 45.65 -100.16 -93.42
N VAL A 300 45.38 -101.10 -92.51
CA VAL A 300 46.03 -102.43 -92.47
C VAL A 300 45.66 -103.28 -93.70
N ARG A 301 44.42 -103.19 -94.21
CA ARG A 301 44.01 -103.88 -95.45
C ARG A 301 44.68 -103.36 -96.72
N ARG A 302 45.12 -102.09 -96.74
CA ARG A 302 45.74 -101.48 -97.92
C ARG A 302 47.20 -101.86 -98.05
N GLU A 303 47.92 -101.92 -96.94
CA GLU A 303 49.34 -102.32 -96.90
C GLU A 303 49.53 -103.81 -97.29
N VAL A 304 48.61 -104.70 -96.89
CA VAL A 304 48.66 -106.13 -97.28
C VAL A 304 48.37 -106.36 -98.77
N ASN A 305 47.50 -105.54 -99.39
CA ASN A 305 47.16 -105.66 -100.81
C ASN A 305 48.23 -105.09 -101.74
N GLU A 306 49.00 -104.09 -101.32
CA GLU A 306 50.11 -103.54 -102.12
C GLU A 306 51.32 -104.48 -102.16
N ASP A 307 51.59 -105.23 -101.07
CA ASP A 307 52.65 -106.25 -101.05
C ASP A 307 52.28 -107.49 -101.87
N LEU A 308 50.99 -107.89 -101.88
CA LEU A 308 50.50 -109.01 -102.69
C LEU A 308 50.50 -108.68 -104.20
N ALA A 309 50.22 -107.42 -104.56
CA ALA A 309 50.22 -106.96 -105.95
C ALA A 309 51.63 -106.84 -106.55
N LYS A 310 52.64 -106.47 -105.75
CA LYS A 310 54.05 -106.45 -106.21
C LYS A 310 54.61 -107.85 -106.44
N PHE A 311 54.25 -108.82 -105.59
CA PHE A 311 54.74 -110.19 -105.72
C PHE A 311 54.19 -110.91 -106.96
N LEU A 312 52.93 -110.67 -107.33
CA LEU A 312 52.30 -111.27 -108.51
C LEU A 312 52.79 -110.69 -109.85
N ILE A 313 53.28 -109.44 -109.86
CA ILE A 313 53.81 -108.79 -111.06
C ILE A 313 55.23 -109.27 -111.39
N GLU A 314 56.03 -109.64 -110.38
CA GLU A 314 57.43 -110.02 -110.57
C GLU A 314 57.60 -111.47 -111.07
N CYS A 315 56.67 -112.38 -110.77
CA CYS A 315 56.79 -113.79 -111.17
C CYS A 315 56.14 -114.16 -112.52
N LEU A 316 55.22 -113.36 -113.08
CA LEU A 316 54.38 -113.82 -114.20
C LEU A 316 54.54 -113.08 -115.54
N LYS A 317 55.28 -111.97 -115.66
CA LYS A 317 55.48 -111.25 -116.95
C LYS A 317 54.20 -111.13 -117.81
N LEU A 318 53.09 -110.72 -117.20
CA LEU A 318 51.83 -110.49 -117.91
C LEU A 318 51.54 -108.99 -118.00
N ASP A 319 51.51 -108.48 -119.23
CA ASP A 319 51.27 -107.09 -119.57
C ASP A 319 49.84 -106.65 -119.19
N GLY A 320 49.77 -105.77 -118.19
CA GLY A 320 49.11 -104.45 -118.21
C GLY A 320 47.63 -104.29 -118.54
N LYS A 321 46.94 -105.25 -119.15
CA LYS A 321 45.52 -105.15 -119.51
C LYS A 321 44.91 -106.54 -119.50
N VAL A 322 43.68 -106.61 -119.00
CA VAL A 322 42.78 -107.77 -118.92
C VAL A 322 42.87 -108.57 -117.60
N LEU A 323 42.47 -107.89 -116.52
CA LEU A 323 41.86 -108.50 -115.33
C LEU A 323 40.35 -108.15 -115.31
N SER A 324 39.61 -108.53 -116.35
CA SER A 324 38.15 -108.33 -116.36
C SER A 324 37.34 -109.57 -116.73
N SER A 325 37.94 -110.75 -116.88
CA SER A 325 37.17 -111.95 -117.25
C SER A 325 37.98 -113.26 -117.18
N ILE A 326 38.50 -113.66 -116.01
CA ILE A 326 39.08 -115.01 -115.88
C ILE A 326 38.33 -115.80 -114.81
N ASN A 327 37.73 -116.89 -115.27
CA ASN A 327 36.98 -117.88 -114.52
C ASN A 327 37.95 -118.66 -113.61
N LEU A 328 37.64 -118.63 -112.31
CA LEU A 328 38.49 -119.02 -111.19
C LEU A 328 38.90 -120.51 -111.22
N ASP A 329 38.15 -121.35 -111.93
CA ASP A 329 38.33 -122.81 -111.87
C ASP A 329 39.40 -123.39 -112.81
N VAL A 330 39.94 -122.62 -113.77
CA VAL A 330 41.10 -123.08 -114.57
C VAL A 330 42.43 -122.75 -113.87
N LEU A 331 42.46 -121.66 -113.09
CA LEU A 331 43.61 -121.29 -112.25
C LEU A 331 43.77 -122.20 -111.05
N SER A 332 42.67 -122.72 -110.50
CA SER A 332 42.71 -123.66 -109.38
C SER A 332 43.38 -124.98 -109.76
N LEU A 333 43.20 -125.47 -110.98
CA LEU A 333 43.87 -126.69 -111.48
C LEU A 333 45.40 -126.55 -111.53
N GLN A 334 45.91 -125.42 -112.03
CA GLN A 334 47.36 -125.19 -112.06
C GLN A 334 47.95 -124.92 -110.68
N LEU A 335 47.16 -124.37 -109.74
CA LEU A 335 47.62 -124.16 -108.37
C LEU A 335 47.79 -125.50 -107.62
N VAL A 336 46.93 -126.49 -107.90
CA VAL A 336 47.01 -127.83 -107.30
C VAL A 336 48.28 -128.56 -107.74
N ASP A 337 48.66 -128.49 -109.03
CA ASP A 337 49.91 -129.09 -109.52
C ASP A 337 51.16 -128.39 -108.93
N PHE A 338 51.10 -127.07 -108.72
CA PHE A 338 52.22 -126.31 -108.12
C PHE A 338 52.45 -126.62 -106.64
N ILE A 339 51.39 -126.99 -105.92
CA ILE A 339 51.47 -127.40 -104.52
C ILE A 339 52.04 -128.83 -104.41
N ASP A 340 51.68 -129.74 -105.31
CA ASP A 340 52.22 -131.11 -105.32
C ASP A 340 53.73 -131.15 -105.64
N ALA A 341 54.22 -130.21 -106.47
CA ALA A 341 55.63 -130.11 -106.84
C ALA A 341 56.58 -129.55 -105.76
N GLY A 342 56.08 -129.16 -104.58
CA GLY A 342 56.92 -128.73 -103.44
C GLY A 342 57.59 -127.36 -103.59
N ASN A 343 57.16 -126.55 -104.55
CA ASN A 343 57.69 -125.19 -104.76
C ASN A 343 57.01 -124.12 -103.89
N VAL A 344 55.93 -124.48 -103.18
CA VAL A 344 55.22 -123.59 -102.26
C VAL A 344 55.41 -124.12 -100.85
N ARG A 345 56.36 -123.50 -100.13
CA ARG A 345 56.69 -123.90 -98.77
C ARG A 345 55.49 -123.64 -97.87
N HIS A 346 55.15 -124.64 -97.06
CA HIS A 346 54.18 -124.58 -95.95
C HIS A 346 52.70 -124.83 -96.30
N LEU A 347 52.38 -125.46 -97.44
CA LEU A 347 51.01 -125.89 -97.77
C LEU A 347 50.98 -127.36 -98.20
N GLU A 348 50.16 -128.17 -97.51
CA GLU A 348 49.97 -129.61 -97.71
C GLU A 348 48.46 -129.89 -97.80
N ILE A 349 47.99 -130.63 -98.82
CA ILE A 349 46.55 -130.84 -99.09
C ILE A 349 46.09 -132.18 -98.50
N ASN A 350 45.17 -132.14 -97.52
CA ASN A 350 44.56 -133.32 -96.92
C ASN A 350 43.18 -133.60 -97.52
N TYR A 351 42.98 -134.76 -98.16
CA TYR A 351 41.67 -135.22 -98.64
C TYR A 351 41.11 -136.30 -97.70
N THR A 352 39.86 -136.17 -97.25
CA THR A 352 39.17 -137.22 -96.48
C THR A 352 37.69 -137.32 -96.90
N ASN A 353 37.43 -138.44 -97.60
CA ASN A 353 36.17 -139.10 -98.02
C ASN A 353 34.93 -138.28 -98.38
#